data_AF-A0A2M8CNG3-F1
#
_entry.id   AF-A0A2M8CNG3-F1
#
_cell.length_a   1.000
_cell.length_b   1.000
_cell.length_c   1.000
_cell.angle_alpha   90.00
_cell.angle_beta   90.00
_cell.angle_gamma   90.00
#
_symmetry.space_group_name_H-M   'P 1'
#
loop_
_entity.id
_entity.type
_entity.pdbx_description
1 polymer ?
#
loop_
_entity_poly.entity_id
_entity_poly.type
_entity_poly.pdbx_seq_one_letter_code
_entity_poly.pdbx_strand_id
1 'polypeptide(L)'
;MKKTFFLFWIKSGLLLALTACSAPQAAAPTPTLAAATESATRAPLATPRLVTPTPSTSETPTATEATLSAESSPAPAAETPSAACAYVWASQPLNETSAALFASLQASGLNVEAASASAYGENCLDAAGALISFAAMQTDYTITLRTESPQERGKMLYIVLLNLQALFPVESTPGPNPGQLTLIFSAPDGETRLTLPRAEAISALLAGKTGEEMMGGE
;
A
#
# COMPACT_ATOMS: atom_id res chain seq x y z
N MET A 1 -35.87 26.44 -11.18
CA MET A 1 -36.79 25.31 -10.90
C MET A 1 -36.42 24.71 -9.56
N LYS A 2 -37.32 24.81 -8.57
CA LYS A 2 -37.13 24.38 -7.18
C LYS A 2 -37.37 22.87 -7.09
N LYS A 3 -36.43 22.10 -6.54
CA LYS A 3 -36.66 20.69 -6.16
C LYS A 3 -36.44 20.53 -4.66
N THR A 4 -37.37 19.77 -4.12
CA THR A 4 -37.90 19.75 -2.77
C THR A 4 -37.03 18.94 -1.83
N PHE A 5 -36.74 19.48 -0.66
CA PHE A 5 -36.16 18.79 0.50
C PHE A 5 -37.18 17.76 1.03
N PHE A 6 -36.81 16.47 1.06
CA PHE A 6 -37.52 15.47 1.86
C PHE A 6 -36.74 15.23 3.15
N LEU A 7 -37.21 15.86 4.22
CA LEU A 7 -36.88 15.51 5.61
C LEU A 7 -37.67 14.27 5.99
N PHE A 8 -37.01 13.13 6.17
CA PHE A 8 -37.59 11.99 6.87
C PHE A 8 -37.10 11.98 8.32
N TRP A 9 -38.02 12.38 9.19
CA TRP A 9 -37.99 12.21 10.63
C TRP A 9 -38.37 10.76 10.94
N ILE A 10 -37.48 9.98 11.56
CA ILE A 10 -37.91 8.77 12.29
C ILE A 10 -37.43 8.90 13.73
N LYS A 11 -38.45 8.83 14.59
CA LYS A 11 -38.46 9.05 16.02
C LYS A 11 -37.72 7.94 16.76
N SER A 12 -37.09 8.39 17.83
CA SER A 12 -36.86 7.72 19.11
C SER A 12 -37.66 6.43 19.35
N GLY A 13 -36.93 5.38 19.71
CA GLY A 13 -37.41 4.14 20.30
C GLY A 13 -36.39 3.65 21.33
N LEU A 14 -36.44 4.27 22.51
CA LEU A 14 -35.77 3.86 23.74
C LEU A 14 -36.39 2.54 24.25
N LEU A 15 -35.60 1.50 24.47
CA LEU A 15 -35.83 0.58 25.59
C LEU A 15 -34.53 -0.10 26.03
N LEU A 16 -34.11 0.26 27.24
CA LEU A 16 -33.09 -0.41 28.05
C LEU A 16 -33.52 -1.86 28.33
N ALA A 17 -32.58 -2.80 28.19
CA ALA A 17 -32.56 -4.03 28.96
C ALA A 17 -31.12 -4.26 29.46
N LEU A 18 -30.81 -3.72 30.64
CA LEU A 18 -29.64 -4.11 31.42
C LEU A 18 -29.96 -5.44 32.10
N THR A 19 -29.37 -6.52 31.62
CA THR A 19 -29.33 -7.79 32.34
C THR A 19 -27.86 -8.14 32.57
N ALA A 20 -27.35 -7.77 33.74
CA ALA A 20 -26.04 -8.17 34.22
C ALA A 20 -26.09 -9.63 34.66
N CYS A 21 -25.44 -10.52 33.90
CA CYS A 21 -25.14 -11.88 34.33
C CYS A 21 -23.66 -11.90 34.76
N SER A 22 -23.43 -11.88 36.07
CA SER A 22 -22.11 -12.08 36.66
C SER A 22 -21.64 -13.51 36.38
N ALA A 23 -20.52 -13.65 35.67
CA ALA A 23 -19.83 -14.93 35.53
C ALA A 23 -18.76 -15.09 36.64
N PRO A 24 -18.52 -16.33 37.12
CA PRO A 24 -17.52 -16.61 38.14
C PRO A 24 -16.10 -16.41 37.60
N GLN A 25 -15.29 -15.69 38.38
CA GLN A 25 -13.89 -15.40 38.11
C GLN A 25 -13.05 -16.68 38.26
N ALA A 26 -12.63 -17.26 37.14
CA ALA A 26 -11.66 -18.36 37.12
C ALA A 26 -10.26 -17.83 37.49
N ALA A 27 -9.61 -18.53 38.42
CA ALA A 27 -8.28 -18.21 38.91
C ALA A 27 -7.24 -18.24 37.78
N ALA A 28 -6.44 -17.18 37.67
CA ALA A 28 -5.33 -17.10 36.74
C ALA A 28 -4.17 -18.01 37.18
N PRO A 29 -3.50 -18.72 36.25
CA PRO A 29 -2.26 -19.42 36.55
C PRO A 29 -1.10 -18.43 36.72
N THR A 30 -0.27 -18.70 37.72
CA THR A 30 0.96 -17.98 38.05
C THR A 30 1.95 -18.03 36.88
N PRO A 31 2.52 -16.89 36.41
CA PRO A 31 3.58 -16.92 35.42
C PRO A 31 4.91 -17.34 36.07
N THR A 32 5.47 -18.45 35.59
CA THR A 32 6.85 -18.86 35.87
C THR A 32 7.81 -17.92 35.15
N LEU A 33 8.56 -17.10 35.90
CA LEU A 33 9.68 -16.32 35.36
C LEU A 33 10.80 -17.27 34.91
N ALA A 34 10.96 -17.44 33.61
CA ALA A 34 12.20 -17.94 33.02
C ALA A 34 13.14 -16.75 32.78
N ALA A 35 14.29 -16.75 33.45
CA ALA A 35 15.34 -15.78 33.26
C ALA A 35 15.95 -15.91 31.85
N ALA A 36 15.83 -14.86 31.04
CA ALA A 36 16.55 -14.74 29.78
C ALA A 36 17.86 -14.00 30.01
N THR A 37 18.97 -14.67 29.70
CA THR A 37 20.33 -14.15 29.74
C THR A 37 20.57 -13.28 28.49
N GLU A 38 20.49 -11.96 28.63
CA GLU A 38 20.88 -11.01 27.57
C GLU A 38 22.40 -10.93 27.47
N SER A 39 22.95 -11.33 26.31
CA SER A 39 24.34 -11.08 25.94
C SER A 39 24.38 -9.83 25.05
N ALA A 40 24.57 -8.67 25.67
CA ALA A 40 24.64 -7.38 24.99
C ALA A 40 26.01 -7.20 24.29
N THR A 41 26.04 -7.36 22.96
CA THR A 41 27.17 -6.93 22.13
C THR A 41 26.99 -5.45 21.80
N ARG A 42 27.81 -4.61 22.43
CA ARG A 42 27.82 -3.16 22.30
C ARG A 42 28.50 -2.76 20.98
N ALA A 43 27.72 -2.29 20.00
CA ALA A 43 28.26 -1.66 18.79
C ALA A 43 28.75 -0.22 19.08
N PRO A 44 29.81 0.26 18.41
CA PRO A 44 30.35 1.60 18.63
C PRO A 44 29.46 2.70 18.03
N LEU A 45 29.26 3.77 18.81
CA LEU A 45 28.64 5.02 18.37
C LEU A 45 29.46 5.65 17.24
N ALA A 46 28.91 5.67 16.03
CA ALA A 46 29.41 6.52 14.95
C ALA A 46 28.71 7.90 15.02
N THR A 47 29.52 8.94 15.14
CA THR A 47 29.10 10.34 15.24
C THR A 47 28.51 10.83 13.91
N PRO A 48 27.29 11.40 13.85
CA PRO A 48 26.78 12.01 12.63
C PRO A 48 27.47 13.34 12.34
N ARG A 49 27.99 13.49 11.12
CA ARG A 49 28.61 14.72 10.62
C ARG A 49 27.51 15.64 10.09
N LEU A 50 27.36 16.83 10.70
CA LEU A 50 26.47 17.89 10.21
C LEU A 50 26.99 18.38 8.84
N VAL A 51 26.18 18.19 7.79
CA VAL A 51 26.44 18.78 6.47
C VAL A 51 25.49 19.96 6.31
N THR A 52 26.06 21.16 6.18
CA THR A 52 25.31 22.41 5.98
C THR A 52 24.79 22.47 4.54
N PRO A 53 23.49 22.67 4.30
CA PRO A 53 22.97 22.85 2.95
C PRO A 53 23.31 24.24 2.40
N THR A 54 23.92 24.27 1.22
CA THR A 54 24.17 25.48 0.43
C THR A 54 22.85 25.97 -0.21
N PRO A 55 22.52 27.28 -0.15
CA PRO A 55 21.34 27.81 -0.82
C PRO A 55 21.51 27.80 -2.35
N SER A 56 20.53 27.22 -3.04
CA SER A 56 20.47 27.16 -4.50
C SER A 56 19.74 28.40 -5.04
N THR A 57 20.44 29.19 -5.85
CA THR A 57 19.94 30.39 -6.52
C THR A 57 18.97 30.01 -7.64
N SER A 58 17.76 30.57 -7.60
CA SER A 58 16.73 30.42 -8.62
C SER A 58 16.97 31.45 -9.74
N GLU A 59 17.40 30.98 -10.91
CA GLU A 59 17.47 31.82 -12.12
C GLU A 59 16.19 31.64 -12.95
N THR A 60 15.64 32.79 -13.35
CA THR A 60 14.45 32.95 -14.18
C THR A 60 14.83 32.77 -15.66
N PRO A 61 14.23 31.85 -16.42
CA PRO A 61 14.48 31.78 -17.85
C PRO A 61 13.67 32.86 -18.61
N THR A 62 14.42 33.75 -19.27
CA THR A 62 13.95 34.67 -20.31
C THR A 62 13.49 33.88 -21.54
N ALA A 63 12.26 34.15 -21.98
CA ALA A 63 11.70 33.61 -23.21
C ALA A 63 12.39 34.25 -24.44
N THR A 64 13.06 33.42 -25.25
CA THR A 64 13.66 33.79 -26.53
C THR A 64 12.74 33.41 -27.68
N GLU A 65 12.65 34.36 -28.60
CA GLU A 65 11.84 34.48 -29.81
C GLU A 65 11.98 33.30 -30.79
N ALA A 66 10.85 32.96 -31.42
CA ALA A 66 10.73 31.90 -32.42
C ALA A 66 11.47 32.26 -33.72
N THR A 67 12.55 31.54 -34.01
CA THR A 67 13.21 31.55 -35.31
C THR A 67 12.66 30.38 -36.15
N LEU A 68 12.09 30.72 -37.31
CA LEU A 68 11.70 29.79 -38.37
C LEU A 68 12.94 29.04 -38.88
N SER A 69 13.04 27.75 -38.53
CA SER A 69 14.12 26.86 -38.97
C SER A 69 13.67 25.94 -40.09
N ALA A 70 14.54 25.86 -41.09
CA ALA A 70 14.43 25.12 -42.31
C ALA A 70 14.13 23.62 -42.11
N GLU A 71 13.37 23.08 -43.07
CA GLU A 71 13.11 21.65 -43.28
C GLU A 71 14.44 20.91 -43.53
N SER A 72 15.05 20.43 -42.44
CA SER A 72 16.24 19.59 -42.49
C SER A 72 15.79 18.14 -42.68
N SER A 73 16.15 17.57 -43.82
CA SER A 73 15.93 16.16 -44.15
C SER A 73 16.49 15.28 -43.01
N PRO A 74 15.70 14.33 -42.44
CA PRO A 74 16.15 13.53 -41.32
C PRO A 74 17.29 12.62 -41.76
N ALA A 75 18.48 12.85 -41.20
CA ALA A 75 19.59 11.91 -41.31
C ALA A 75 19.15 10.54 -40.78
N PRO A 76 19.54 9.42 -41.41
CA PRO A 76 19.19 8.08 -40.93
C PRO A 76 19.70 7.94 -39.49
N ALA A 77 18.76 7.72 -38.57
CA ALA A 77 19.06 7.54 -37.16
C ALA A 77 20.04 6.37 -37.04
N ALA A 78 21.23 6.64 -36.51
CA ALA A 78 22.17 5.59 -36.18
C ALA A 78 21.46 4.63 -35.20
N GLU A 79 21.22 3.40 -35.62
CA GLU A 79 20.66 2.37 -34.75
C GLU A 79 21.64 2.15 -33.61
N THR A 80 21.31 2.71 -32.43
CA THR A 80 22.05 2.43 -31.21
C THR A 80 22.04 0.92 -31.01
N PRO A 81 23.20 0.25 -30.92
CA PRO A 81 23.23 -1.19 -30.74
C PRO A 81 22.40 -1.54 -29.51
N SER A 82 21.36 -2.36 -29.71
CA SER A 82 20.56 -2.93 -28.64
C SER A 82 21.50 -3.61 -27.66
N ALA A 83 21.67 -3.02 -26.47
CA ALA A 83 22.47 -3.63 -25.43
C ALA A 83 21.83 -4.98 -25.09
N ALA A 84 22.61 -6.06 -25.16
CA ALA A 84 22.12 -7.38 -24.78
C ALA A 84 21.70 -7.35 -23.30
N CYS A 85 20.41 -7.50 -23.04
CA CYS A 85 19.85 -7.53 -21.68
C CYS A 85 19.81 -8.97 -21.16
N ALA A 86 20.32 -9.17 -19.94
CA ALA A 86 19.94 -10.30 -19.11
C ALA A 86 18.79 -9.87 -18.20
N TYR A 87 17.60 -10.43 -18.41
CA TYR A 87 16.40 -10.11 -17.64
C TYR A 87 16.28 -10.99 -16.39
N VAL A 88 16.04 -10.34 -15.24
CA VAL A 88 15.85 -11.02 -13.94
C VAL A 88 14.67 -10.38 -13.20
N TRP A 89 13.77 -11.20 -12.67
CA TRP A 89 12.66 -10.73 -11.83
C TRP A 89 13.16 -9.95 -10.61
N ALA A 90 12.53 -8.82 -10.34
CA ALA A 90 12.86 -7.93 -9.24
C ALA A 90 11.62 -7.20 -8.73
N SER A 91 11.72 -6.74 -7.49
CA SER A 91 10.75 -5.82 -6.88
C SER A 91 11.45 -4.55 -6.45
N GLN A 92 10.85 -3.39 -6.74
CA GLN A 92 11.33 -2.09 -6.28
C GLN A 92 10.30 -1.46 -5.34
N PRO A 93 10.71 -0.98 -4.15
CA PRO A 93 9.78 -0.36 -3.20
C PRO A 93 9.27 0.98 -3.73
N LEU A 94 7.97 1.22 -3.58
CA LEU A 94 7.33 2.49 -3.92
C LEU A 94 7.08 3.27 -2.63
N ASN A 95 8.11 3.93 -2.11
CA ASN A 95 8.08 4.55 -0.77
C ASN A 95 7.00 5.63 -0.65
N GLU A 96 6.85 6.49 -1.66
CA GLU A 96 5.82 7.55 -1.67
C GLU A 96 4.41 6.96 -1.71
N THR A 97 4.16 5.97 -2.59
CA THR A 97 2.89 5.24 -2.67
C THR A 97 2.58 4.51 -1.37
N SER A 98 3.59 3.89 -0.74
CA SER A 98 3.46 3.19 0.55
C SER A 98 3.03 4.14 1.66
N ALA A 99 3.67 5.31 1.74
CA ALA A 99 3.32 6.33 2.72
C ALA A 99 1.91 6.89 2.50
N ALA A 100 1.54 7.16 1.24
CA ALA A 100 0.20 7.62 0.89
C ALA A 100 -0.88 6.59 1.24
N LEU A 101 -0.64 5.31 0.95
CA LEU A 101 -1.54 4.20 1.27
C LEU A 101 -1.72 4.06 2.79
N PHE A 102 -0.61 4.07 3.54
CA PHE A 102 -0.66 4.00 5.00
C PHE A 102 -1.50 5.14 5.59
N ALA A 103 -1.28 6.38 5.12
CA ALA A 103 -2.04 7.54 5.57
C ALA A 103 -3.52 7.45 5.21
N SER A 104 -3.88 7.01 4.01
CA SER A 104 -5.29 6.94 3.57
C SER A 104 -6.09 5.87 4.34
N LEU A 105 -5.46 4.73 4.62
CA LEU A 105 -6.07 3.65 5.39
C LEU A 105 -6.28 4.05 6.86
N GLN A 106 -5.31 4.73 7.47
CA GLN A 106 -5.50 5.31 8.81
C GLN A 106 -6.60 6.37 8.84
N ALA A 107 -6.65 7.26 7.84
CA ALA A 107 -7.71 8.27 7.73
C ALA A 107 -9.10 7.64 7.54
N SER A 108 -9.16 6.41 7.04
CA SER A 108 -10.39 5.61 6.95
C SER A 108 -10.77 4.91 8.26
N GLY A 109 -10.04 5.14 9.34
CA GLY A 109 -10.29 4.58 10.68
C GLY A 109 -9.79 3.15 10.86
N LEU A 110 -8.89 2.66 9.99
CA LEU A 110 -8.28 1.35 10.15
C LEU A 110 -7.07 1.42 11.09
N ASN A 111 -6.90 0.39 11.93
CA ASN A 111 -5.70 0.18 12.74
C ASN A 111 -4.59 -0.46 11.88
N VAL A 112 -3.91 0.36 11.09
CA VAL A 112 -2.84 -0.09 10.18
C VAL A 112 -1.52 -0.16 10.94
N GLU A 113 -0.90 -1.34 10.98
CA GLU A 113 0.44 -1.53 11.57
C GLU A 113 1.53 -1.27 10.52
N ALA A 114 1.29 -1.68 9.27
CA ALA A 114 2.18 -1.44 8.14
C ALA A 114 1.41 -1.42 6.83
N ALA A 115 1.87 -0.64 5.85
CA ALA A 115 1.40 -0.72 4.47
C ALA A 115 2.57 -0.46 3.52
N SER A 116 2.70 -1.29 2.50
CA SER A 116 3.76 -1.20 1.49
C SER A 116 3.23 -1.47 0.10
N ALA A 117 3.74 -0.72 -0.87
CA ALA A 117 3.54 -0.93 -2.29
C ALA A 117 4.91 -1.20 -2.95
N SER A 118 4.95 -2.12 -3.90
CA SER A 118 6.16 -2.45 -4.67
C SER A 118 5.83 -2.63 -6.14
N ALA A 119 6.68 -2.09 -7.01
CA ALA A 119 6.62 -2.42 -8.44
C ALA A 119 7.33 -3.75 -8.65
N TYR A 120 6.61 -4.74 -9.17
CA TYR A 120 7.14 -6.05 -9.56
C TYR A 120 7.35 -6.09 -11.07
N GLY A 121 8.51 -6.57 -11.51
CA GLY A 121 8.89 -6.57 -12.92
C GLY A 121 10.28 -7.14 -13.16
N GLU A 122 10.93 -6.71 -14.25
CA GLU A 122 12.22 -7.25 -14.67
C GLU A 122 13.32 -6.19 -14.66
N ASN A 123 14.45 -6.50 -14.04
CA ASN A 123 15.69 -5.75 -14.22
C ASN A 123 16.35 -6.22 -15.53
N CYS A 124 16.69 -5.29 -16.43
CA CYS A 124 17.66 -5.53 -17.48
C CYS A 124 19.06 -5.25 -16.95
N LEU A 125 19.93 -6.25 -16.97
CA LEU A 125 21.32 -6.14 -16.58
C LEU A 125 22.24 -6.19 -17.82
N ASP A 126 23.35 -5.46 -17.78
CA ASP A 126 24.40 -5.54 -18.79
C ASP A 126 25.27 -6.80 -18.62
N ALA A 127 26.25 -6.98 -19.50
CA ALA A 127 27.18 -8.12 -19.46
C ALA A 127 28.06 -8.16 -18.19
N ALA A 128 28.22 -7.04 -17.47
CA ALA A 128 28.93 -6.96 -16.20
C ALA A 128 27.99 -7.16 -14.99
N GLY A 129 26.68 -7.34 -15.23
CA GLY A 129 25.66 -7.47 -14.20
C GLY A 129 25.17 -6.15 -13.63
N ALA A 130 25.54 -5.00 -14.22
CA ALA A 130 25.05 -3.70 -13.78
C ALA A 130 23.62 -3.46 -14.28
N LEU A 131 22.80 -2.84 -13.43
CA LEU A 131 21.41 -2.50 -13.76
C LEU A 131 21.37 -1.41 -14.83
N ILE A 132 20.81 -1.74 -15.99
CA ILE A 132 20.55 -0.77 -17.08
C ILE A 132 19.18 -0.12 -16.86
N SER A 133 18.16 -0.95 -16.65
CA SER A 133 16.77 -0.47 -16.53
C SER A 133 15.90 -1.46 -15.75
N PHE A 134 14.74 -0.98 -15.31
CA PHE A 134 13.69 -1.80 -14.71
C PHE A 134 12.37 -1.62 -15.46
N ALA A 135 11.75 -2.72 -15.85
CA ALA A 135 10.46 -2.75 -16.53
C ALA A 135 9.39 -3.26 -15.56
N ALA A 136 8.63 -2.35 -14.97
CA ALA A 136 7.52 -2.69 -14.08
C ALA A 136 6.40 -3.39 -14.86
N MET A 137 5.93 -4.53 -14.34
CA MET A 137 4.80 -5.27 -14.89
C MET A 137 3.52 -5.07 -14.09
N GLN A 138 3.63 -4.88 -12.77
CA GLN A 138 2.51 -4.64 -11.88
C GLN A 138 2.94 -3.91 -10.60
N THR A 139 1.96 -3.44 -9.84
CA THR A 139 2.17 -2.95 -8.48
C THR A 139 1.47 -3.85 -7.47
N ASP A 140 2.25 -4.42 -6.56
CA ASP A 140 1.77 -5.29 -5.49
C ASP A 140 1.66 -4.52 -4.17
N TYR A 141 0.64 -4.87 -3.39
CA TYR A 141 0.35 -4.24 -2.10
C TYR A 141 0.39 -5.27 -0.97
N THR A 142 1.07 -4.93 0.12
CA THR A 142 1.03 -5.69 1.37
C THR A 142 0.63 -4.77 2.52
N ILE A 143 -0.40 -5.14 3.26
CA ILE A 143 -0.96 -4.33 4.35
C ILE A 143 -1.14 -5.22 5.58
N THR A 144 -0.63 -4.76 6.72
CA THR A 144 -0.83 -5.38 8.03
C THR A 144 -1.82 -4.55 8.82
N LEU A 145 -2.91 -5.18 9.24
CA LEU A 145 -4.02 -4.58 9.97
C LEU A 145 -4.18 -5.27 11.31
N ARG A 146 -4.28 -4.49 12.40
CA ARG A 146 -4.70 -5.03 13.69
C ARG A 146 -6.21 -5.20 13.73
N THR A 147 -6.67 -6.37 14.16
CA THR A 147 -8.09 -6.71 14.30
C THR A 147 -8.36 -7.29 15.69
N GLU A 148 -9.47 -6.90 16.30
CA GLU A 148 -9.88 -7.43 17.61
C GLU A 148 -10.73 -8.70 17.46
N SER A 149 -11.31 -8.91 16.27
CA SER A 149 -12.11 -10.10 15.99
C SER A 149 -12.01 -10.55 14.52
N PRO A 150 -12.21 -11.85 14.23
CA PRO A 150 -12.27 -12.36 12.87
C PRO A 150 -13.37 -11.75 12.00
N GLN A 151 -14.48 -11.30 12.62
CA GLN A 151 -15.65 -10.75 11.94
C GLN A 151 -15.39 -9.35 11.33
N GLU A 152 -14.40 -8.62 11.83
CA GLU A 152 -14.06 -7.28 11.29
C GLU A 152 -13.27 -7.35 9.98
N ARG A 153 -12.65 -8.50 9.68
CA ARG A 153 -11.74 -8.66 8.53
C ARG A 153 -12.43 -8.37 7.20
N GLY A 154 -13.70 -8.76 7.04
CA GLY A 154 -14.48 -8.46 5.84
C GLY A 154 -14.67 -6.96 5.64
N LYS A 155 -15.17 -6.26 6.67
CA LYS A 155 -15.28 -4.79 6.67
C LYS A 155 -13.93 -4.11 6.36
N MET A 156 -12.83 -4.58 6.94
CA MET A 156 -11.50 -4.03 6.69
C MET A 156 -11.06 -4.22 5.23
N LEU A 157 -11.23 -5.43 4.67
CA LEU A 157 -10.97 -5.72 3.26
C LEU A 157 -11.77 -4.78 2.35
N TYR A 158 -13.06 -4.57 2.65
CA TYR A 158 -13.92 -3.66 1.89
C TYR A 158 -13.36 -2.22 1.87
N ILE A 159 -12.96 -1.69 3.03
CA ILE A 159 -12.39 -0.33 3.15
C ILE A 159 -11.06 -0.23 2.40
N VAL A 160 -10.20 -1.26 2.49
CA VAL A 160 -8.94 -1.31 1.74
C VAL A 160 -9.19 -1.24 0.23
N LEU A 161 -10.12 -2.05 -0.29
CA LEU A 161 -10.40 -2.10 -1.72
C LEU A 161 -10.99 -0.78 -2.23
N LEU A 162 -11.84 -0.12 -1.44
CA LEU A 162 -12.32 1.24 -1.77
C LEU A 162 -11.18 2.24 -1.88
N ASN A 163 -10.23 2.23 -0.92
CA ASN A 163 -9.07 3.11 -0.95
C ASN A 163 -8.18 2.84 -2.17
N LEU A 164 -7.86 1.56 -2.43
CA LEU A 164 -7.05 1.18 -3.58
C LEU A 164 -7.70 1.58 -4.91
N GLN A 165 -9.01 1.40 -5.04
CA GLN A 165 -9.73 1.77 -6.26
C GLN A 165 -9.78 3.29 -6.46
N ALA A 166 -9.98 4.05 -5.39
CA ALA A 166 -10.15 5.51 -5.47
C ALA A 166 -8.83 6.26 -5.64
N LEU A 167 -7.77 5.84 -4.95
CA LEU A 167 -6.53 6.61 -4.82
C LEU A 167 -5.36 6.04 -5.62
N PHE A 168 -5.41 4.74 -5.95
CA PHE A 168 -4.29 4.05 -6.60
C PHE A 168 -4.74 3.23 -7.82
N PRO A 169 -5.59 3.75 -8.74
CA PRO A 169 -6.01 2.99 -9.92
C PRO A 169 -4.81 2.49 -10.71
N VAL A 170 -4.97 1.36 -11.43
CA VAL A 170 -3.87 0.67 -12.14
C VAL A 170 -3.04 1.65 -12.98
N GLU A 171 -3.71 2.53 -13.72
CA GLU A 171 -3.06 3.49 -14.63
C GLU A 171 -2.28 4.61 -13.94
N SER A 172 -2.38 4.72 -12.61
CA SER A 172 -1.62 5.67 -11.79
C SER A 172 -0.42 5.03 -11.10
N THR A 173 -0.21 3.72 -11.26
CA THR A 173 0.83 2.94 -10.60
C THR A 173 1.75 2.27 -11.61
N PRO A 174 3.02 1.98 -11.28
CA PRO A 174 3.92 1.32 -12.22
C PRO A 174 3.42 -0.05 -12.69
N GLY A 175 3.52 -0.27 -14.00
CA GLY A 175 3.15 -1.51 -14.67
C GLY A 175 1.67 -1.54 -15.09
N PRO A 176 1.36 -2.16 -16.26
CA PRO A 176 0.00 -2.17 -16.80
C PRO A 176 -0.94 -3.16 -16.11
N ASN A 177 -0.42 -4.07 -15.27
CA ASN A 177 -1.21 -5.10 -14.64
C ASN A 177 -1.57 -4.71 -13.19
N PRO A 178 -2.74 -5.13 -12.68
CA PRO A 178 -3.25 -4.71 -11.38
C PRO A 178 -2.48 -5.26 -10.17
N GLY A 179 -1.71 -6.34 -10.34
CA GLY A 179 -0.91 -6.95 -9.28
C GLY A 179 -1.71 -7.70 -8.22
N GLN A 180 -1.03 -7.96 -7.10
CA GLN A 180 -1.55 -8.71 -5.96
C GLN A 180 -1.88 -7.80 -4.78
N LEU A 181 -2.88 -8.20 -3.99
CA LEU A 181 -3.15 -7.65 -2.68
C LEU A 181 -2.94 -8.72 -1.62
N THR A 182 -2.02 -8.46 -0.68
CA THR A 182 -1.81 -9.27 0.52
C THR A 182 -2.26 -8.49 1.75
N LEU A 183 -3.20 -9.07 2.50
CA LEU A 183 -3.64 -8.59 3.81
C LEU A 183 -3.14 -9.53 4.90
N ILE A 184 -2.55 -8.97 5.94
CA ILE A 184 -2.13 -9.67 7.14
C ILE A 184 -2.97 -9.10 8.29
N PHE A 185 -3.88 -9.91 8.83
CA PHE A 185 -4.69 -9.55 9.97
C PHE A 185 -4.00 -10.04 11.24
N SER A 186 -3.50 -9.11 12.05
CA SER A 186 -2.83 -9.35 13.32
C SER A 186 -3.87 -9.27 14.45
N ALA A 187 -4.00 -10.35 15.21
CA ALA A 187 -4.91 -10.48 16.35
C ALA A 187 -4.18 -11.07 17.57
N PRO A 188 -4.74 -10.97 18.79
CA PRO A 188 -4.10 -11.50 19.99
C PRO A 188 -3.81 -13.00 19.96
N ASP A 189 -4.59 -13.77 19.20
CA ASP A 189 -4.50 -15.22 19.04
C ASP A 189 -3.65 -15.67 17.83
N GLY A 190 -3.24 -14.75 16.97
CA GLY A 190 -2.32 -15.02 15.86
C GLY A 190 -2.53 -14.13 14.64
N GLU A 191 -1.89 -14.52 13.54
CA GLU A 191 -2.01 -13.83 12.26
C GLU A 191 -2.81 -14.65 11.25
N THR A 192 -3.68 -14.00 10.48
CA THR A 192 -4.28 -14.57 9.27
C THR A 192 -3.80 -13.83 8.04
N ARG A 193 -3.32 -14.57 7.03
CA ARG A 193 -2.93 -14.01 5.73
C ARG A 193 -3.98 -14.30 4.67
N LEU A 194 -4.41 -13.26 3.96
CA LEU A 194 -5.20 -13.36 2.74
C LEU A 194 -4.38 -12.78 1.58
N THR A 195 -4.29 -13.49 0.47
CA THR A 195 -3.66 -12.98 -0.76
C THR A 195 -4.59 -13.23 -1.93
N LEU A 196 -4.86 -12.20 -2.72
CA LEU A 196 -5.77 -12.29 -3.86
C LEU A 196 -5.32 -11.38 -5.02
N PRO A 197 -5.63 -11.77 -6.27
CA PRO A 197 -5.49 -10.89 -7.43
C PRO A 197 -6.31 -9.64 -7.25
N ARG A 198 -5.67 -8.47 -7.38
CA ARG A 198 -6.34 -7.19 -7.16
C ARG A 198 -7.51 -6.96 -8.11
N ALA A 199 -7.39 -7.42 -9.36
CA ALA A 199 -8.50 -7.35 -10.34
C ALA A 199 -9.74 -8.13 -9.91
N GLU A 200 -9.56 -9.33 -9.34
CA GLU A 200 -10.67 -10.15 -8.86
C GLU A 200 -11.33 -9.49 -7.63
N ALA A 201 -10.50 -8.96 -6.72
CA ALA A 201 -10.96 -8.21 -5.55
C ALA A 201 -11.84 -7.01 -5.92
N ILE A 202 -11.36 -6.19 -6.87
CA ILE A 202 -12.08 -5.02 -7.35
C ILE A 202 -13.35 -5.44 -8.09
N SER A 203 -13.30 -6.49 -8.91
CA SER A 203 -14.49 -7.00 -9.62
C SER A 203 -15.56 -7.47 -8.63
N ALA A 204 -15.16 -8.15 -7.55
CA ALA A 204 -16.07 -8.56 -6.48
C ALA A 204 -16.68 -7.35 -5.75
N LEU A 205 -15.88 -6.35 -5.41
CA LEU A 205 -16.35 -5.09 -4.83
C LEU A 205 -17.39 -4.40 -5.72
N LEU A 206 -17.12 -4.29 -7.02
CA LEU A 206 -18.02 -3.66 -8.00
C LEU A 206 -19.30 -4.47 -8.24
N ALA A 207 -19.25 -5.79 -8.07
CA ALA A 207 -20.41 -6.66 -8.09
C ALA A 207 -21.28 -6.56 -6.81
N GLY A 208 -20.86 -5.75 -5.83
CA GLY A 208 -21.59 -5.55 -4.57
C GLY A 208 -21.37 -6.67 -3.55
N LYS A 209 -20.35 -7.52 -3.73
CA LYS A 209 -20.00 -8.52 -2.73
C LYS A 209 -19.53 -7.85 -1.44
N THR A 210 -19.98 -8.40 -0.32
CA THR A 210 -19.52 -8.05 1.02
C THR A 210 -18.09 -8.51 1.23
N GLY A 211 -17.41 -7.93 2.22
CA GLY A 211 -16.08 -8.36 2.61
C GLY A 211 -16.04 -9.82 3.03
N GLU A 212 -17.07 -10.27 3.76
CA GLU A 212 -17.22 -11.63 4.25
C GLU A 212 -17.32 -12.63 3.09
N GLU A 213 -18.09 -12.32 2.04
CA GLU A 213 -18.16 -13.15 0.83
C GLU A 213 -16.82 -13.21 0.09
N MET A 214 -16.05 -12.12 0.09
CA MET A 214 -14.71 -12.08 -0.52
C MET A 214 -13.65 -12.85 0.27
N MET A 215 -13.84 -13.00 1.58
CA MET A 215 -12.95 -13.79 2.45
C MET A 215 -13.14 -15.32 2.27
N GLY A 216 -14.10 -15.75 1.44
CA GLY A 216 -14.34 -17.17 1.15
C GLY A 216 -15.38 -17.84 2.05
N GLY A 217 -16.30 -17.05 2.66
CA GLY A 217 -17.47 -17.48 3.44
C GLY A 217 -17.50 -18.95 3.86
N GLU A 218 -17.09 -19.24 5.09
CA GLU A 218 -17.25 -20.56 5.72
C GLU A 218 -18.73 -20.88 6.00
#